data_AF-A0A9D1S021-F1
#
_entry.id   AF-A0A9D1S021-F1
#
_cell.length_a   1.000
_cell.length_b   1.000
_cell.length_c   1.000
_cell.angle_alpha   90.00
_cell.angle_beta   90.00
_cell.angle_gamma   90.00
#
_symmetry.space_group_name_H-M   'P 1'
#
loop_
_entity.id
_entity.type
_entity.pdbx_description
1 polymer ?
#
loop_
_entity_poly.entity_id
_entity_poly.type
_entity_poly.pdbx_seq_one_letter_code
_entity_poly.pdbx_strand_id
1 'polypeptide(L)'
;AVFTSTGSAEEPEEPEEPTSAMLVEAGADWSYLYDGTDPATDWQEPDFDASSWTSGAAPQGWGQSTLGTTLTTSVSPKPLTSFHRHEFEVEDASIIEELQLTTRADDGIVLYINGTEVLRRNVDDGTVNAGTYANQAVSASSAVNNPITVTVPGYLITTGTNTITASVHSNYRSTPSHSFELEATATLGTQPTPPAAARTAESDDEAPADKPDSEEEETEASDDADDRDTEKKTGDDAQSAEPSPEPDDERTAEEGSEEDGPESESPTATEGAKPAAADPKDEATSGPKSEGTEHVAGTDPDLATGTPVLDDETVWSYSVVGDAPPEEWTEAGFDDASWETGHGVIGWGYPDIDTPVDDERSGLPVTSYYRHTMNVEDVDELASLDLTARADAGIVIYLNGEEIARSNLEDGEISTSTLATEDVALAPGDDDQNLLVEIPGDALEEGENVLAIEVHSNAPSATSHSFAITAEENRR
;
A
#
# COMPACT_ATOMS: atom_id res chain seq x y z
N ALA A 1 -81.53 21.51 5.71
CA ALA A 1 -81.00 20.78 6.87
C ALA A 1 -81.08 19.30 6.55
N VAL A 2 -79.99 18.52 6.50
CA VAL A 2 -78.53 18.82 6.51
C VAL A 2 -77.85 17.83 5.53
N PHE A 3 -76.56 18.03 5.24
CA PHE A 3 -75.60 17.08 4.64
C PHE A 3 -75.51 15.72 5.42
N THR A 4 -74.74 14.69 5.04
CA THR A 4 -73.57 14.62 4.12
C THR A 4 -73.35 13.21 3.52
N SER A 5 -72.63 13.19 2.39
CA SER A 5 -71.59 12.23 1.95
C SER A 5 -71.46 10.84 2.60
N THR A 6 -71.39 9.81 1.74
CA THR A 6 -70.65 8.57 1.99
C THR A 6 -69.22 8.72 1.45
N GLY A 7 -68.23 8.84 2.33
CA GLY A 7 -66.83 8.69 1.92
C GLY A 7 -66.52 7.22 1.66
N SER A 8 -65.96 6.90 0.50
CA SER A 8 -65.10 5.71 0.39
C SER A 8 -63.80 6.04 1.14
N ALA A 9 -63.21 5.06 1.81
CA ALA A 9 -61.79 5.16 2.08
C ALA A 9 -61.06 4.94 0.74
N GLU A 10 -60.08 5.78 0.44
CA GLU A 10 -59.00 5.39 -0.46
C GLU A 10 -58.13 4.36 0.29
N GLU A 11 -57.82 3.26 -0.39
CA GLU A 11 -56.73 2.37 0.01
C GLU A 11 -55.42 3.19 -0.16
N PRO A 12 -54.46 3.14 0.78
CA PRO A 12 -53.19 3.82 0.57
C PRO A 12 -52.51 3.18 -0.63
N GLU A 13 -52.24 3.96 -1.67
CA GLU A 13 -51.48 3.49 -2.83
C GLU A 13 -50.08 3.09 -2.34
N GLU A 14 -49.64 1.89 -2.71
CA GLU A 14 -48.23 1.50 -2.52
C GLU A 14 -47.37 2.52 -3.29
N PRO A 15 -46.25 3.02 -2.72
CA PRO A 15 -45.38 3.91 -3.45
C PRO A 15 -44.88 3.18 -4.71
N GLU A 16 -45.04 3.78 -5.89
CA GLU A 16 -44.44 3.23 -7.10
C GLU A 16 -42.92 3.25 -6.92
N GLU A 17 -42.28 2.08 -7.09
CA GLU A 17 -40.84 1.93 -6.99
C GLU A 17 -40.13 2.90 -7.97
N PRO A 18 -39.06 3.58 -7.55
CA PRO A 18 -38.36 4.53 -8.40
C PRO A 18 -37.89 3.86 -9.69
N THR A 19 -38.16 4.50 -10.83
CA THR A 19 -37.67 3.98 -12.12
C THR A 19 -36.17 4.25 -12.22
N SER A 20 -35.37 3.22 -12.49
CA SER A 20 -33.91 3.34 -12.59
C SER A 20 -33.39 3.19 -14.01
N ALA A 21 -32.25 3.82 -14.32
CA ALA A 21 -31.50 3.65 -15.57
C ALA A 21 -30.02 3.39 -15.27
N MET A 22 -29.45 2.33 -15.86
CA MET A 22 -28.00 2.10 -15.79
C MET A 22 -27.29 3.03 -16.79
N LEU A 23 -26.30 3.79 -16.30
CA LEU A 23 -25.50 4.73 -17.10
C LEU A 23 -24.09 4.21 -17.37
N VAL A 24 -23.51 3.43 -16.43
CA VAL A 24 -22.24 2.71 -16.61
C VAL A 24 -22.40 1.28 -16.09
N GLU A 25 -22.32 0.30 -16.99
CA GLU A 25 -22.48 -1.13 -16.66
C GLU A 25 -21.22 -1.74 -16.03
N ALA A 26 -21.40 -2.82 -15.26
CA ALA A 26 -20.30 -3.65 -14.76
C ALA A 26 -19.40 -4.13 -15.91
N GLY A 27 -18.09 -4.00 -15.75
CA GLY A 27 -17.12 -4.36 -16.79
C GLY A 27 -17.08 -3.44 -18.03
N ALA A 28 -17.64 -2.23 -17.99
CA ALA A 28 -17.48 -1.23 -19.05
C ALA A 28 -16.01 -0.94 -19.39
N ASP A 29 -15.73 -0.45 -20.61
CA ASP A 29 -14.39 0.03 -20.99
C ASP A 29 -14.07 1.39 -20.33
N TRP A 30 -12.94 1.49 -19.65
CA TRP A 30 -12.43 2.73 -19.05
C TRP A 30 -11.10 3.13 -19.68
N SER A 31 -10.90 4.41 -19.94
CA SER A 31 -9.58 4.96 -20.28
C SER A 31 -8.75 5.12 -19.01
N TYR A 32 -7.46 4.78 -19.05
CA TYR A 32 -6.57 4.83 -17.90
C TYR A 32 -5.15 5.34 -18.19
N LEU A 33 -4.56 5.97 -17.18
CA LEU A 33 -3.16 6.40 -17.11
C LEU A 33 -2.48 5.69 -15.92
N TYR A 34 -1.37 5.01 -16.18
CA TYR A 34 -0.61 4.24 -15.18
C TYR A 34 0.90 4.20 -15.51
N ASP A 35 1.49 5.38 -15.72
CA ASP A 35 2.93 5.56 -15.98
C ASP A 35 3.66 6.31 -14.85
N GLY A 36 2.97 6.60 -13.74
CA GLY A 36 3.53 7.35 -12.61
C GLY A 36 3.73 8.84 -12.85
N THR A 37 3.15 9.39 -13.93
CA THR A 37 3.05 10.84 -14.14
C THR A 37 1.70 11.39 -13.66
N ASP A 38 1.67 12.67 -13.31
CA ASP A 38 0.42 13.37 -13.08
C ASP A 38 -0.31 13.66 -14.41
N PRO A 39 -1.62 13.41 -14.50
CA PRO A 39 -2.42 13.86 -15.63
C PRO A 39 -2.50 15.40 -15.69
N ALA A 40 -2.97 15.94 -16.81
CA ALA A 40 -3.20 17.39 -16.94
C ALA A 40 -4.23 17.87 -15.90
N THR A 41 -4.13 19.12 -15.44
CA THR A 41 -4.91 19.64 -14.31
C THR A 41 -6.44 19.62 -14.51
N ASP A 42 -6.87 19.52 -15.77
CA ASP A 42 -8.25 19.49 -16.27
C ASP A 42 -8.77 18.06 -16.56
N TRP A 43 -8.03 17.00 -16.21
CA TRP A 43 -8.37 15.61 -16.58
C TRP A 43 -9.72 15.08 -16.05
N GLN A 44 -10.29 15.72 -15.02
CA GLN A 44 -11.59 15.38 -14.44
C GLN A 44 -12.78 15.99 -15.22
N GLU A 45 -12.52 16.90 -16.15
CA GLU A 45 -13.54 17.66 -16.88
C GLU A 45 -14.13 16.87 -18.07
N PRO A 46 -15.37 17.21 -18.51
CA PRO A 46 -16.00 16.54 -19.65
C PRO A 46 -15.24 16.72 -20.98
N ASP A 47 -14.65 17.90 -21.20
CA ASP A 47 -13.99 18.27 -22.47
C ASP A 47 -12.52 17.77 -22.60
N PHE A 48 -12.01 16.99 -21.65
CA PHE A 48 -10.61 16.53 -21.64
C PHE A 48 -10.30 15.48 -22.72
N ASP A 49 -9.22 15.68 -23.49
CA ASP A 49 -8.78 14.74 -24.53
C ASP A 49 -7.95 13.57 -23.96
N ALA A 50 -8.65 12.53 -23.53
CA ALA A 50 -8.06 11.27 -23.07
C ALA A 50 -7.57 10.34 -24.22
N SER A 51 -7.51 10.78 -25.49
CA SER A 51 -7.12 9.90 -26.63
C SER A 51 -5.66 9.42 -26.60
N SER A 52 -4.85 9.96 -25.69
CA SER A 52 -3.49 9.50 -25.39
C SER A 52 -3.40 8.40 -24.33
N TRP A 53 -4.50 8.14 -23.60
CA TRP A 53 -4.56 7.13 -22.53
C TRP A 53 -4.76 5.73 -23.11
N THR A 54 -4.47 4.69 -22.33
CA THR A 54 -4.81 3.31 -22.73
C THR A 54 -6.27 3.04 -22.33
N SER A 55 -6.92 2.03 -22.92
CA SER A 55 -8.33 1.72 -22.61
C SER A 55 -8.59 0.22 -22.61
N GLY A 56 -9.56 -0.23 -21.80
CA GLY A 56 -10.03 -1.61 -21.75
C GLY A 56 -11.07 -1.84 -20.65
N ALA A 57 -11.70 -3.02 -20.65
CA ALA A 57 -12.76 -3.39 -19.71
C ALA A 57 -12.33 -3.35 -18.24
N ALA A 58 -13.21 -2.86 -17.37
CA ALA A 58 -13.15 -3.15 -15.94
C ALA A 58 -13.44 -4.65 -15.68
N PRO A 59 -13.07 -5.22 -14.53
CA PRO A 59 -12.20 -4.64 -13.49
C PRO A 59 -10.79 -4.35 -14.04
N GLN A 60 -10.24 -3.16 -13.77
CA GLN A 60 -8.88 -2.78 -14.16
C GLN A 60 -7.95 -2.91 -12.95
N GLY A 61 -6.77 -3.54 -13.08
CA GLY A 61 -5.86 -3.65 -11.92
C GLY A 61 -4.71 -4.64 -12.04
N TRP A 62 -4.21 -5.12 -10.91
CA TRP A 62 -3.38 -6.33 -10.77
C TRP A 62 -3.81 -7.14 -9.53
N GLY A 63 -3.18 -8.29 -9.31
CA GLY A 63 -3.41 -9.13 -8.11
C GLY A 63 -4.66 -10.04 -8.14
N GLN A 64 -5.61 -9.78 -9.04
CA GLN A 64 -6.88 -10.51 -9.08
C GLN A 64 -7.04 -11.37 -10.34
N SER A 65 -7.73 -12.50 -10.22
CA SER A 65 -8.01 -13.43 -11.34
C SER A 65 -9.23 -13.04 -12.19
N THR A 66 -9.99 -12.04 -11.74
CA THR A 66 -11.27 -11.56 -12.29
C THR A 66 -11.14 -10.32 -13.17
N LEU A 67 -9.94 -9.79 -13.35
CA LEU A 67 -9.69 -8.53 -14.08
C LEU A 67 -10.10 -8.62 -15.56
N GLY A 68 -10.81 -7.60 -16.04
CA GLY A 68 -11.04 -7.34 -17.46
C GLY A 68 -9.79 -6.77 -18.15
N THR A 69 -9.01 -5.95 -17.43
CA THR A 69 -7.75 -5.38 -17.92
C THR A 69 -6.65 -5.46 -16.85
N THR A 70 -5.51 -6.06 -17.18
CA THR A 70 -4.32 -6.01 -16.32
C THR A 70 -3.53 -4.73 -16.60
N LEU A 71 -3.38 -3.88 -15.57
CA LEU A 71 -2.49 -2.72 -15.61
C LEU A 71 -1.04 -3.20 -15.59
N THR A 72 -0.25 -2.76 -16.56
CA THR A 72 1.17 -3.09 -16.68
C THR A 72 1.99 -1.82 -16.91
N THR A 73 3.22 -1.80 -16.40
CA THR A 73 4.12 -0.65 -16.47
C THR A 73 5.57 -1.11 -16.55
N SER A 74 6.44 -0.28 -17.11
CA SER A 74 7.90 -0.47 -17.10
C SER A 74 8.62 0.52 -16.16
N VAL A 75 7.86 1.27 -15.36
CA VAL A 75 8.40 2.25 -14.41
C VAL A 75 8.77 1.56 -13.10
N SER A 76 9.94 1.91 -12.56
CA SER A 76 10.46 1.41 -11.29
C SER A 76 10.94 2.59 -10.42
N PRO A 77 10.55 2.66 -9.13
CA PRO A 77 9.59 1.76 -8.47
C PRO A 77 8.18 1.90 -9.07
N LYS A 78 7.33 0.92 -8.79
CA LYS A 78 5.96 0.84 -9.31
C LYS A 78 5.16 2.13 -8.98
N PRO A 79 4.36 2.67 -9.91
CA PRO A 79 3.46 3.80 -9.63
C PRO A 79 2.44 3.46 -8.55
N LEU A 80 2.12 4.43 -7.70
CA LEU A 80 1.14 4.27 -6.62
C LEU A 80 -0.29 4.52 -7.06
N THR A 81 -0.46 5.42 -8.02
CA THR A 81 -1.78 5.86 -8.48
C THR A 81 -2.02 5.37 -9.90
N SER A 82 -3.21 4.87 -10.17
CA SER A 82 -3.75 4.83 -11.54
C SER A 82 -4.97 5.75 -11.64
N PHE A 83 -5.07 6.44 -12.76
CA PHE A 83 -6.15 7.39 -13.05
C PHE A 83 -7.07 6.77 -14.11
N HIS A 84 -8.38 6.86 -13.90
CA HIS A 84 -9.41 6.23 -14.73
C HIS A 84 -10.46 7.26 -15.15
N ARG A 85 -10.96 7.15 -16.39
CA ARG A 85 -11.96 8.07 -16.97
C ARG A 85 -12.93 7.32 -17.87
N HIS A 86 -14.22 7.61 -17.73
CA HIS A 86 -15.29 7.09 -18.60
C HIS A 86 -16.28 8.21 -18.96
N GLU A 87 -16.59 8.31 -20.24
CA GLU A 87 -17.55 9.25 -20.82
C GLU A 87 -18.89 8.54 -21.08
N PHE A 88 -20.00 9.18 -20.74
CA PHE A 88 -21.35 8.67 -20.99
C PHE A 88 -22.30 9.79 -21.44
N GLU A 89 -23.31 9.43 -22.23
CA GLU A 89 -24.27 10.38 -22.81
C GLU A 89 -25.60 10.35 -22.06
N VAL A 90 -26.16 11.54 -21.77
CA VAL A 90 -27.46 11.71 -21.11
C VAL A 90 -28.39 12.55 -21.99
N GLU A 91 -29.43 11.94 -22.57
CA GLU A 91 -30.35 12.63 -23.50
C GLU A 91 -31.12 13.78 -22.84
N ASP A 92 -31.50 13.64 -21.57
CA ASP A 92 -32.22 14.65 -20.78
C ASP A 92 -31.81 14.54 -19.31
N ALA A 93 -31.02 15.49 -18.80
CA ALA A 93 -30.61 15.48 -17.40
C ALA A 93 -31.74 15.94 -16.44
N SER A 94 -32.79 16.59 -16.96
CA SER A 94 -33.89 17.08 -16.11
C SER A 94 -34.75 15.96 -15.50
N ILE A 95 -34.60 14.73 -16.02
CA ILE A 95 -35.22 13.50 -15.48
C ILE A 95 -34.30 12.69 -14.54
N ILE A 96 -33.09 13.17 -14.22
CA ILE A 96 -32.16 12.49 -13.29
C ILE A 96 -32.30 13.10 -11.91
N GLU A 97 -32.90 12.38 -10.95
CA GLU A 97 -33.07 12.89 -9.57
C GLU A 97 -31.78 12.72 -8.75
N GLU A 98 -31.15 11.56 -8.87
CA GLU A 98 -29.89 11.20 -8.22
C GLU A 98 -29.15 10.13 -9.04
N LEU A 99 -27.84 10.03 -8.83
CA LEU A 99 -26.99 9.00 -9.42
C LEU A 99 -26.30 8.23 -8.30
N GLN A 100 -26.54 6.93 -8.25
CA GLN A 100 -25.84 6.00 -7.36
C GLN A 100 -24.61 5.46 -8.08
N LEU A 101 -23.45 5.64 -7.46
CA LEU A 101 -22.17 5.09 -7.90
C LEU A 101 -21.78 3.98 -6.94
N THR A 102 -21.42 2.81 -7.46
CA THR A 102 -20.92 1.68 -6.67
C THR A 102 -19.55 1.29 -7.19
N THR A 103 -18.54 1.31 -6.32
CA THR A 103 -17.12 1.12 -6.66
C THR A 103 -16.40 0.39 -5.52
N ARG A 104 -15.06 0.32 -5.51
CA ARG A 104 -14.26 -0.22 -4.41
C ARG A 104 -12.99 0.58 -4.17
N ALA A 105 -12.34 0.32 -3.05
CA ALA A 105 -11.03 0.86 -2.71
C ALA A 105 -10.07 -0.31 -2.48
N ASP A 106 -9.00 -0.37 -3.29
CA ASP A 106 -7.94 -1.38 -3.34
C ASP A 106 -6.70 -0.58 -3.79
N ASP A 107 -6.08 0.25 -2.92
CA ASP A 107 -6.33 0.41 -1.47
C ASP A 107 -7.22 1.61 -1.11
N GLY A 108 -7.13 2.71 -1.87
CA GLY A 108 -7.85 3.97 -1.68
C GLY A 108 -8.34 4.58 -2.99
N ILE A 109 -9.35 5.46 -2.93
CA ILE A 109 -9.98 6.05 -4.12
C ILE A 109 -10.46 7.48 -3.88
N VAL A 110 -10.25 8.34 -4.87
CA VAL A 110 -10.94 9.64 -5.00
C VAL A 110 -11.69 9.67 -6.31
N LEU A 111 -12.95 10.10 -6.28
CA LEU A 111 -13.92 9.95 -7.36
C LEU A 111 -14.61 11.29 -7.68
N TYR A 112 -14.71 11.60 -8.96
CA TYR A 112 -15.23 12.85 -9.49
C TYR A 112 -16.32 12.62 -10.54
N ILE A 113 -17.30 13.53 -10.58
CA ILE A 113 -18.26 13.69 -11.70
C ILE A 113 -18.10 15.11 -12.23
N ASN A 114 -17.83 15.25 -13.54
CA ASN A 114 -17.75 16.55 -14.21
C ASN A 114 -16.93 17.59 -13.40
N GLY A 115 -15.65 17.29 -13.15
CA GLY A 115 -14.74 18.11 -12.32
C GLY A 115 -15.03 18.13 -10.80
N THR A 116 -16.19 17.66 -10.33
CA THR A 116 -16.63 17.78 -8.92
C THR A 116 -16.30 16.52 -8.13
N GLU A 117 -15.53 16.65 -7.04
CA GLU A 117 -15.25 15.54 -6.12
C GLU A 117 -16.53 15.10 -5.38
N VAL A 118 -16.83 13.80 -5.42
CA VAL A 118 -18.06 13.21 -4.85
C VAL A 118 -17.82 12.13 -3.81
N LEU A 119 -16.65 11.48 -3.84
CA LEU A 119 -16.23 10.49 -2.84
C LEU A 119 -14.70 10.54 -2.68
N ARG A 120 -14.25 10.51 -1.44
CA ARG A 120 -12.88 10.22 -1.03
C ARG A 120 -12.92 9.07 -0.01
N ARG A 121 -12.09 8.06 -0.20
CA ARG A 121 -11.95 6.92 0.72
C ARG A 121 -10.49 6.50 0.80
N ASN A 122 -10.02 6.31 2.03
CA ASN A 122 -8.66 5.85 2.35
C ASN A 122 -7.57 6.72 1.68
N VAL A 123 -7.81 8.03 1.59
CA VAL A 123 -6.85 9.02 1.09
C VAL A 123 -7.03 10.28 1.94
N ASP A 124 -5.94 10.89 2.39
CA ASP A 124 -5.96 12.10 3.24
C ASP A 124 -6.63 13.31 2.57
N ASP A 125 -7.09 14.27 3.38
CA ASP A 125 -7.60 15.56 2.91
C ASP A 125 -6.50 16.38 2.20
N GLY A 126 -6.73 16.71 0.93
CA GLY A 126 -5.86 17.63 0.18
C GLY A 126 -5.67 17.29 -1.30
N THR A 127 -4.67 17.93 -1.92
CA THR A 127 -4.30 17.73 -3.33
C THR A 127 -3.72 16.33 -3.53
N VAL A 128 -4.40 15.50 -4.32
CA VAL A 128 -3.87 14.20 -4.76
C VAL A 128 -2.98 14.35 -6.00
N ASN A 129 -2.02 13.46 -6.15
CA ASN A 129 -1.07 13.37 -7.27
C ASN A 129 -0.62 11.90 -7.45
N ALA A 130 0.15 11.58 -8.48
CA ALA A 130 0.60 10.23 -8.80
C ALA A 130 1.50 9.56 -7.72
N GLY A 131 2.04 10.37 -6.81
CA GLY A 131 2.78 9.95 -5.63
C GLY A 131 1.97 9.94 -4.32
N THR A 132 0.67 10.23 -4.35
CA THR A 132 -0.21 10.09 -3.17
C THR A 132 -0.46 8.62 -2.87
N TYR A 133 -0.16 8.22 -1.64
CA TYR A 133 -0.53 6.93 -1.06
C TYR A 133 -2.00 6.93 -0.59
N ALA A 134 -2.60 5.75 -0.50
CA ALA A 134 -3.74 5.53 0.37
C ALA A 134 -3.30 5.53 1.86
N ASN A 135 -4.19 5.89 2.78
CA ASN A 135 -3.92 5.94 4.24
C ASN A 135 -4.55 4.78 5.04
N GLN A 136 -4.89 3.69 4.33
CA GLN A 136 -5.33 2.41 4.86
C GLN A 136 -5.16 1.36 3.74
N ALA A 137 -4.50 0.24 4.01
CA ALA A 137 -4.48 -0.93 3.12
C ALA A 137 -5.86 -1.62 3.06
N VAL A 138 -6.26 -2.10 1.87
CA VAL A 138 -7.50 -2.88 1.71
C VAL A 138 -7.28 -3.99 0.68
N SER A 139 -7.21 -5.23 1.17
CA SER A 139 -7.04 -6.40 0.30
C SER A 139 -8.14 -6.49 -0.76
N ALA A 140 -7.77 -6.95 -1.96
CA ALA A 140 -8.68 -7.24 -3.07
C ALA A 140 -10.01 -7.91 -2.65
N SER A 141 -9.93 -8.92 -1.79
CA SER A 141 -11.11 -9.65 -1.28
C SER A 141 -12.03 -8.76 -0.44
N SER A 142 -11.47 -7.95 0.46
CA SER A 142 -12.23 -7.00 1.27
C SER A 142 -12.84 -5.89 0.40
N ALA A 143 -12.09 -5.40 -0.58
CA ALA A 143 -12.54 -4.38 -1.53
C ALA A 143 -13.71 -4.86 -2.41
N VAL A 144 -13.66 -6.10 -2.89
CA VAL A 144 -14.72 -6.72 -3.72
C VAL A 144 -15.95 -7.08 -2.88
N ASN A 145 -15.77 -7.58 -1.66
CA ASN A 145 -16.90 -7.99 -0.79
C ASN A 145 -17.60 -6.81 -0.11
N ASN A 146 -16.93 -5.66 0.05
CA ASN A 146 -17.47 -4.46 0.71
C ASN A 146 -17.47 -3.24 -0.24
N PRO A 147 -18.23 -3.29 -1.35
CA PRO A 147 -18.25 -2.21 -2.32
C PRO A 147 -18.77 -0.90 -1.69
N ILE A 148 -18.17 0.20 -2.12
CA ILE A 148 -18.47 1.55 -1.66
C ILE A 148 -19.57 2.12 -2.54
N THR A 149 -20.75 2.33 -1.97
CA THR A 149 -21.83 3.07 -2.62
C THR A 149 -21.85 4.52 -2.15
N VAL A 150 -21.91 5.46 -3.10
CA VAL A 150 -22.22 6.87 -2.87
C VAL A 150 -23.39 7.29 -3.77
N THR A 151 -24.33 8.05 -3.22
CA THR A 151 -25.45 8.61 -3.99
C THR A 151 -25.29 10.12 -4.08
N VAL A 152 -25.27 10.65 -5.30
CA VAL A 152 -25.07 12.07 -5.60
C VAL A 152 -26.33 12.68 -6.21
N PRO A 153 -26.66 13.95 -5.94
CA PRO A 153 -27.83 14.59 -6.53
C PRO A 153 -27.64 14.80 -8.04
N GLY A 154 -28.71 14.56 -8.82
CA GLY A 154 -28.66 14.59 -10.29
C GLY A 154 -28.32 15.94 -10.91
N TYR A 155 -28.22 17.02 -10.12
CA TYR A 155 -27.75 18.33 -10.59
C TYR A 155 -26.27 18.39 -10.98
N LEU A 156 -25.49 17.34 -10.66
CA LEU A 156 -24.12 17.19 -11.17
C LEU A 156 -24.08 16.70 -12.63
N ILE A 157 -25.23 16.26 -13.17
CA ILE A 157 -25.37 15.68 -14.51
C ILE A 157 -25.94 16.72 -15.47
N THR A 158 -25.36 16.80 -16.67
CA THR A 158 -25.76 17.70 -17.77
C THR A 158 -26.40 16.91 -18.91
N THR A 159 -27.14 17.56 -19.81
CA THR A 159 -27.56 16.92 -21.07
C THR A 159 -26.40 16.88 -22.05
N GLY A 160 -26.15 15.71 -22.63
CA GLY A 160 -25.00 15.42 -23.49
C GLY A 160 -23.92 14.62 -22.77
N THR A 161 -22.66 14.87 -23.14
CA THR A 161 -21.49 14.18 -22.60
C THR A 161 -21.25 14.52 -21.14
N ASN A 162 -21.18 13.49 -20.31
CA ASN A 162 -20.78 13.54 -18.91
C ASN A 162 -19.55 12.67 -18.70
N THR A 163 -18.82 12.90 -17.62
CA THR A 163 -17.62 12.13 -17.26
C THR A 163 -17.64 11.74 -15.79
N ILE A 164 -17.33 10.48 -15.51
CA ILE A 164 -16.84 10.03 -14.19
C ILE A 164 -15.33 9.81 -14.31
N THR A 165 -14.57 10.29 -13.33
CA THR A 165 -13.14 9.96 -13.19
C THR A 165 -12.80 9.49 -11.78
N ALA A 166 -11.79 8.63 -11.67
CA ALA A 166 -11.28 8.14 -10.39
C ALA A 166 -9.74 8.16 -10.38
N SER A 167 -9.14 8.52 -9.25
CA SER A 167 -7.76 8.16 -8.94
C SER A 167 -7.79 7.07 -7.88
N VAL A 168 -7.28 5.88 -8.21
CA VAL A 168 -7.09 4.78 -7.26
C VAL A 168 -5.65 4.79 -6.79
N HIS A 169 -5.44 4.67 -5.50
CA HIS A 169 -4.17 4.82 -4.80
C HIS A 169 -3.83 3.53 -4.07
N SER A 170 -2.60 3.04 -4.21
CA SER A 170 -2.05 2.03 -3.32
C SER A 170 -1.58 2.63 -2.00
N ASN A 171 -1.70 1.89 -0.91
CA ASN A 171 -1.16 2.25 0.41
C ASN A 171 0.37 2.07 0.45
N TYR A 172 0.92 1.11 -0.31
CA TYR A 172 2.35 0.91 -0.47
C TYR A 172 2.72 0.49 -1.91
N ARG A 173 4.00 0.59 -2.28
CA ARG A 173 4.45 0.36 -3.68
C ARG A 173 4.46 -1.11 -4.08
N SER A 174 4.52 -1.99 -3.10
CA SER A 174 4.66 -3.44 -3.22
C SER A 174 3.34 -4.17 -3.43
N THR A 175 2.21 -3.51 -3.13
CA THR A 175 0.92 -4.16 -2.84
C THR A 175 0.52 -5.24 -3.85
N PRO A 176 0.10 -6.43 -3.35
CA PRO A 176 -0.20 -7.59 -4.18
C PRO A 176 -1.41 -7.35 -5.10
N SER A 177 -2.33 -6.46 -4.72
CA SER A 177 -3.45 -6.00 -5.53
C SER A 177 -3.46 -4.48 -5.69
N HIS A 178 -4.23 -4.01 -6.66
CA HIS A 178 -4.69 -2.63 -6.80
C HIS A 178 -5.72 -2.70 -7.90
N SER A 179 -6.93 -2.19 -7.67
CA SER A 179 -7.97 -2.36 -8.69
C SER A 179 -9.11 -1.38 -8.63
N PHE A 180 -9.52 -0.99 -9.84
CA PHE A 180 -10.63 -0.10 -10.10
C PHE A 180 -11.78 -0.83 -10.80
N GLU A 181 -13.00 -0.52 -10.38
CA GLU A 181 -14.25 -0.83 -11.07
C GLU A 181 -15.34 0.11 -10.56
N LEU A 182 -16.29 0.47 -11.42
CA LEU A 182 -17.41 1.32 -11.04
C LEU A 182 -18.64 1.01 -11.90
N GLU A 183 -19.79 0.87 -11.23
CA GLU A 183 -21.14 0.90 -11.81
C GLU A 183 -21.82 2.22 -11.47
N ALA A 184 -22.69 2.71 -12.37
CA ALA A 184 -23.44 3.96 -12.15
C ALA A 184 -24.91 3.80 -12.56
N THR A 185 -25.83 3.83 -11.58
CA THR A 185 -27.29 3.73 -11.80
C THR A 185 -27.99 5.02 -11.38
N ALA A 186 -28.69 5.66 -12.30
CA ALA A 186 -29.53 6.83 -12.05
C ALA A 186 -30.92 6.44 -11.54
N THR A 187 -31.40 7.15 -10.52
CA THR A 187 -32.83 7.21 -10.16
C THR A 187 -33.49 8.27 -11.04
N LEU A 188 -34.51 7.88 -11.80
CA LEU A 188 -35.28 8.78 -12.66
C LEU A 188 -36.39 9.47 -11.86
N GLY A 189 -36.42 10.79 -11.93
CA GLY A 189 -37.33 11.64 -11.17
C GLY A 189 -37.22 13.10 -11.61
N THR A 190 -37.44 14.07 -10.73
CA THR A 190 -37.25 15.49 -11.11
C THR A 190 -35.87 15.95 -10.65
N GLN A 191 -35.03 16.43 -11.58
CA GLN A 191 -33.68 16.88 -11.24
C GLN A 191 -33.70 17.96 -10.13
N PRO A 192 -32.99 17.76 -9.01
CA PRO A 192 -32.96 18.71 -7.91
C PRO A 192 -32.32 20.03 -8.35
N THR A 193 -32.78 21.16 -7.80
CA THR A 193 -32.15 22.46 -8.13
C THR A 193 -30.80 22.61 -7.44
N PRO A 194 -29.71 23.02 -8.15
CA PRO A 194 -28.41 23.25 -7.54
C PRO A 194 -28.46 24.20 -6.31
N PRO A 195 -27.70 23.91 -5.24
CA PRO A 195 -27.49 24.81 -4.11
C PRO A 195 -27.07 26.21 -4.58
N ALA A 196 -27.50 27.24 -3.86
CA ALA A 196 -27.28 28.63 -4.28
C ALA A 196 -25.79 29.04 -4.37
N ALA A 197 -24.88 28.27 -3.75
CA ALA A 197 -23.44 28.46 -3.84
C ALA A 197 -22.80 27.87 -5.12
N ALA A 198 -23.45 26.89 -5.78
CA ALA A 198 -22.96 26.32 -7.04
C ALA A 198 -23.27 27.25 -8.24
N ARG A 199 -24.31 28.09 -8.12
CA ARG A 199 -24.82 28.98 -9.18
C ARG A 199 -24.02 30.29 -9.33
N THR A 200 -22.69 30.21 -9.24
CA THR A 200 -21.77 31.36 -9.43
C THR A 200 -20.62 31.09 -10.40
N ALA A 201 -20.66 29.96 -11.13
CA ALA A 201 -19.70 29.66 -12.21
C ALA A 201 -20.22 30.07 -13.61
N GLU A 202 -21.52 29.96 -13.87
CA GLU A 202 -22.12 30.41 -15.12
C GLU A 202 -22.29 31.93 -15.12
N SER A 203 -21.61 32.62 -16.04
CA SER A 203 -21.70 34.07 -16.21
C SER A 203 -22.88 34.46 -17.10
N ASP A 204 -23.89 35.10 -16.51
CA ASP A 204 -24.89 35.92 -17.23
C ASP A 204 -24.19 37.08 -17.98
N ASP A 205 -23.74 36.85 -19.22
CA ASP A 205 -23.32 37.93 -20.14
C ASP A 205 -23.71 37.65 -21.62
N GLU A 206 -24.98 37.32 -21.86
CA GLU A 206 -25.58 37.50 -23.19
C GLU A 206 -26.42 38.80 -23.26
N ALA A 207 -25.72 39.93 -23.33
CA ALA A 207 -26.27 41.19 -23.82
C ALA A 207 -25.87 41.40 -25.31
N PRO A 208 -26.81 41.73 -26.22
CA PRO A 208 -26.56 41.60 -27.65
C PRO A 208 -25.60 42.67 -28.21
N ALA A 209 -24.57 42.22 -28.92
CA ALA A 209 -23.61 43.09 -29.60
C ALA A 209 -24.18 43.68 -30.90
N ASP A 210 -24.40 45.00 -30.91
CA ASP A 210 -24.68 45.78 -32.12
C ASP A 210 -23.38 46.18 -32.83
N LYS A 211 -23.37 46.23 -34.17
CA LYS A 211 -22.18 46.55 -34.99
C LYS A 211 -22.11 48.04 -35.31
N PRO A 212 -20.89 48.61 -35.43
CA PRO A 212 -20.42 48.90 -36.79
C PRO A 212 -18.90 48.73 -37.03
N ASP A 213 -18.60 47.86 -37.98
CA ASP A 213 -17.80 48.12 -39.21
C ASP A 213 -16.94 49.41 -39.34
N SER A 214 -15.63 49.25 -39.58
CA SER A 214 -14.77 50.14 -40.40
C SER A 214 -13.41 49.50 -40.76
N GLU A 215 -12.89 49.76 -41.96
CA GLU A 215 -11.69 49.16 -42.58
C GLU A 215 -10.39 50.03 -42.39
N GLU A 216 -9.38 49.84 -43.27
CA GLU A 216 -8.03 50.48 -43.34
C GLU A 216 -7.02 49.95 -42.28
N GLU A 217 -5.96 49.16 -42.55
CA GLU A 217 -5.06 48.90 -43.72
C GLU A 217 -3.85 49.87 -43.88
N GLU A 218 -2.68 49.29 -44.22
CA GLU A 218 -1.40 49.95 -44.63
C GLU A 218 -0.61 50.76 -43.53
N THR A 219 0.73 50.94 -43.57
CA THR A 219 1.82 50.47 -44.46
C THR A 219 3.21 50.45 -43.78
N GLU A 220 4.09 49.54 -44.23
CA GLU A 220 5.56 49.65 -44.46
C GLU A 220 6.57 50.20 -43.42
N ALA A 221 7.86 49.92 -43.70
CA ALA A 221 9.04 50.29 -42.89
C ALA A 221 9.94 51.36 -43.56
N SER A 222 10.93 51.93 -42.83
CA SER A 222 12.38 51.83 -43.18
C SER A 222 13.35 52.70 -42.32
N ASP A 223 14.65 52.37 -42.44
CA ASP A 223 15.88 53.20 -42.45
C ASP A 223 16.50 53.94 -41.23
N ASP A 224 17.74 53.49 -40.93
CA ASP A 224 19.02 54.21 -40.76
C ASP A 224 19.27 55.38 -39.74
N ALA A 225 20.03 55.02 -38.69
CA ALA A 225 21.46 55.31 -38.49
C ALA A 225 22.06 56.69 -38.04
N ASP A 226 23.17 56.52 -37.27
CA ASP A 226 24.35 57.37 -36.98
C ASP A 226 24.23 58.64 -36.09
N ASP A 227 25.02 58.70 -35.00
CA ASP A 227 26.22 59.56 -34.82
C ASP A 227 26.62 59.70 -33.31
N ARG A 228 27.87 60.13 -33.05
CA ARG A 228 28.71 60.15 -31.83
C ARG A 228 28.37 61.36 -30.91
N ASP A 229 28.99 61.69 -29.77
CA ASP A 229 30.16 61.27 -28.96
C ASP A 229 29.92 61.86 -27.50
N THR A 230 30.78 62.02 -26.47
CA THR A 230 32.25 61.89 -26.21
C THR A 230 32.52 61.77 -24.68
N GLU A 231 33.52 60.94 -24.27
CA GLU A 231 34.36 61.10 -23.05
C GLU A 231 33.72 61.01 -21.61
N LYS A 232 34.43 60.74 -20.48
CA LYS A 232 35.87 60.53 -20.13
C LYS A 232 36.04 59.80 -18.75
N LYS A 233 37.04 58.89 -18.62
CA LYS A 233 38.07 58.68 -17.53
C LYS A 233 37.72 58.78 -16.00
N THR A 234 38.35 58.12 -15.01
CA THR A 234 39.53 57.17 -14.89
C THR A 234 39.65 56.55 -13.47
N GLY A 235 40.38 55.42 -13.33
CA GLY A 235 40.94 54.83 -12.08
C GLY A 235 40.39 53.41 -11.83
N ASP A 236 41.16 52.30 -11.87
CA ASP A 236 42.32 51.86 -11.05
C ASP A 236 41.95 51.60 -9.56
N ASP A 237 42.33 50.51 -8.89
CA ASP A 237 43.47 49.59 -9.14
C ASP A 237 43.23 48.17 -8.51
N ALA A 238 43.83 47.11 -9.10
CA ALA A 238 44.11 45.73 -8.58
C ALA A 238 42.97 44.86 -7.92
N GLN A 239 43.08 43.54 -7.69
CA GLN A 239 44.18 42.56 -7.89
C GLN A 239 43.68 41.08 -8.01
N SER A 240 44.51 40.24 -8.65
CA SER A 240 44.61 38.76 -8.51
C SER A 240 43.54 37.81 -9.07
N ALA A 241 44.04 36.75 -9.70
CA ALA A 241 43.39 35.47 -10.01
C ALA A 241 44.39 34.32 -9.73
N GLU A 242 43.93 33.08 -9.58
CA GLU A 242 44.43 31.84 -10.22
C GLU A 242 43.78 30.56 -9.60
N PRO A 243 43.70 29.43 -10.34
CA PRO A 243 43.01 28.21 -9.91
C PRO A 243 43.92 27.18 -9.21
N SER A 244 43.35 26.03 -8.77
CA SER A 244 44.10 24.86 -8.25
C SER A 244 43.97 23.63 -9.17
N PRO A 245 44.98 22.74 -9.24
CA PRO A 245 45.03 21.63 -10.20
C PRO A 245 44.83 20.23 -9.59
N GLU A 246 44.71 19.24 -10.47
CA GLU A 246 44.85 17.79 -10.22
C GLU A 246 46.33 17.37 -10.03
N PRO A 247 46.58 16.13 -9.58
CA PRO A 247 47.83 15.42 -9.86
C PRO A 247 47.63 13.98 -10.40
N ASP A 248 48.24 13.68 -11.54
CA ASP A 248 48.61 12.30 -11.93
C ASP A 248 49.76 11.77 -11.04
N ASP A 249 49.90 10.44 -10.94
CA ASP A 249 51.21 9.80 -10.76
C ASP A 249 51.23 8.40 -11.42
N GLU A 250 52.21 8.14 -12.30
CA GLU A 250 52.34 6.87 -13.03
C GLU A 250 53.23 5.87 -12.29
N ARG A 251 52.92 4.56 -12.36
CA ARG A 251 53.98 3.54 -12.21
C ARG A 251 53.73 2.16 -12.84
N THR A 252 54.25 2.04 -14.07
CA THR A 252 54.99 0.87 -14.61
C THR A 252 54.67 -0.53 -14.08
N ALA A 253 54.18 -1.41 -14.97
CA ALA A 253 54.30 -2.86 -14.85
C ALA A 253 55.29 -3.41 -15.91
N GLU A 254 56.04 -4.46 -15.56
CA GLU A 254 56.79 -5.31 -16.51
C GLU A 254 56.17 -6.71 -16.57
N GLU A 255 56.40 -7.42 -17.67
CA GLU A 255 55.92 -8.78 -17.91
C GLU A 255 56.72 -9.83 -17.13
N GLY A 256 56.06 -10.93 -16.74
CA GLY A 256 56.69 -12.13 -16.18
C GLY A 256 55.77 -13.34 -16.36
N SER A 257 56.30 -14.46 -16.86
CA SER A 257 55.48 -15.58 -17.36
C SER A 257 55.60 -16.87 -16.54
N GLU A 258 54.55 -17.69 -16.69
CA GLU A 258 54.56 -19.17 -16.73
C GLU A 258 54.68 -20.05 -15.47
N GLU A 259 53.93 -21.15 -15.60
CA GLU A 259 54.08 -22.52 -15.05
C GLU A 259 53.48 -22.98 -13.70
N ASP A 260 52.94 -24.21 -13.81
CA ASP A 260 52.55 -25.25 -12.86
C ASP A 260 51.43 -25.10 -11.80
N GLY A 261 50.54 -26.10 -11.82
CA GLY A 261 49.73 -26.59 -10.68
C GLY A 261 50.41 -27.81 -10.02
N PRO A 262 49.70 -28.88 -9.59
CA PRO A 262 48.27 -29.17 -9.72
C PRO A 262 47.55 -29.51 -8.39
N GLU A 263 46.26 -29.85 -8.51
CA GLU A 263 45.46 -30.82 -7.72
C GLU A 263 45.74 -31.07 -6.21
N SER A 264 44.68 -30.97 -5.39
CA SER A 264 44.56 -31.71 -4.13
C SER A 264 43.20 -32.41 -4.05
N GLU A 265 43.20 -33.75 -4.00
CA GLU A 265 41.99 -34.58 -3.94
C GLU A 265 41.32 -34.57 -2.55
N SER A 266 40.04 -34.95 -2.51
CA SER A 266 39.31 -35.28 -1.27
C SER A 266 39.84 -36.57 -0.63
N PRO A 267 39.77 -36.71 0.71
CA PRO A 267 39.69 -38.01 1.37
C PRO A 267 38.27 -38.32 1.88
N THR A 268 37.91 -39.61 1.85
CA THR A 268 36.58 -40.13 2.19
C THR A 268 36.41 -40.49 3.67
N ALA A 269 35.16 -40.66 4.10
CA ALA A 269 34.78 -41.09 5.45
C ALA A 269 35.16 -42.56 5.77
N THR A 270 35.10 -42.93 7.06
CA THR A 270 35.14 -44.34 7.52
C THR A 270 34.39 -44.48 8.86
N GLU A 271 33.53 -45.50 8.98
CA GLU A 271 32.75 -45.82 10.20
C GLU A 271 33.62 -46.36 11.36
N GLY A 272 33.16 -46.21 12.63
CA GLY A 272 34.05 -46.41 13.80
C GLY A 272 33.49 -46.94 15.14
N ALA A 273 32.23 -47.42 15.23
CA ALA A 273 31.68 -48.23 16.33
C ALA A 273 31.55 -47.67 17.79
N LYS A 274 30.46 -48.11 18.44
CA LYS A 274 30.01 -47.80 19.82
C LYS A 274 30.56 -48.78 20.87
N PRO A 275 30.86 -48.32 22.10
CA PRO A 275 30.68 -49.09 23.35
C PRO A 275 29.57 -48.49 24.24
N ALA A 276 29.21 -49.13 25.37
CA ALA A 276 28.02 -48.76 26.15
C ALA A 276 28.19 -48.82 27.68
N ALA A 277 27.43 -47.94 28.34
CA ALA A 277 26.85 -48.03 29.70
C ALA A 277 27.76 -48.08 30.95
N ALA A 278 27.59 -47.07 31.82
CA ALA A 278 27.54 -47.22 33.28
C ALA A 278 26.62 -46.13 33.88
N ASP A 279 25.84 -46.47 34.89
CA ASP A 279 24.83 -45.64 35.59
C ASP A 279 25.32 -45.42 37.04
N PRO A 280 25.14 -44.22 37.64
CA PRO A 280 24.35 -44.19 38.87
C PRO A 280 23.51 -42.90 39.09
N LYS A 281 22.19 -43.07 39.17
CA LYS A 281 21.32 -42.82 40.36
C LYS A 281 21.96 -42.14 41.59
N ASP A 282 21.31 -41.28 42.38
CA ASP A 282 19.98 -40.60 42.39
C ASP A 282 20.29 -39.12 42.86
N GLU A 283 19.44 -38.09 42.94
CA GLU A 283 18.01 -37.93 43.29
C GLU A 283 17.35 -36.81 42.45
N ALA A 284 16.02 -36.63 42.57
CA ALA A 284 15.23 -35.72 41.74
C ALA A 284 14.57 -34.56 42.51
N THR A 285 14.48 -33.40 41.86
CA THR A 285 13.44 -32.38 42.10
C THR A 285 12.67 -32.18 40.81
N SER A 286 11.35 -32.31 40.84
CA SER A 286 10.51 -32.40 39.64
C SER A 286 9.99 -31.03 39.20
N GLY A 287 10.41 -30.56 38.02
CA GLY A 287 9.55 -29.78 37.14
C GLY A 287 8.72 -30.72 36.25
N PRO A 288 7.58 -30.28 35.69
CA PRO A 288 6.90 -31.04 34.66
C PRO A 288 7.77 -31.09 33.40
N LYS A 289 7.76 -32.24 32.70
CA LYS A 289 8.18 -32.26 31.30
C LYS A 289 6.96 -31.88 30.48
N SER A 290 7.10 -30.93 29.57
CA SER A 290 6.21 -30.91 28.40
C SER A 290 6.49 -32.20 27.61
N GLU A 291 5.44 -32.95 27.30
CA GLU A 291 5.53 -34.04 26.32
C GLU A 291 5.34 -33.41 24.94
N GLY A 292 6.23 -33.71 23.99
CA GLY A 292 6.19 -33.08 22.67
C GLY A 292 4.86 -33.32 21.97
N THR A 293 4.02 -32.28 21.91
CA THR A 293 2.83 -32.23 21.08
C THR A 293 3.26 -32.09 19.62
N GLU A 294 3.12 -33.17 18.85
CA GLU A 294 3.02 -33.06 17.39
C GLU A 294 1.82 -32.16 17.09
N HIS A 295 2.07 -30.88 16.81
CA HIS A 295 0.99 -29.94 16.51
C HIS A 295 0.37 -30.35 15.17
N VAL A 296 -0.92 -30.70 15.20
CA VAL A 296 -1.60 -31.24 14.02
C VAL A 296 -1.90 -30.09 13.07
N ALA A 297 -1.36 -30.13 11.86
CA ALA A 297 -1.74 -29.22 10.78
C ALA A 297 -3.23 -29.40 10.45
N GLY A 298 -4.08 -28.60 11.09
CA GLY A 298 -5.52 -28.60 10.96
C GLY A 298 -5.96 -27.76 9.78
N THR A 299 -6.17 -28.38 8.62
CA THR A 299 -6.84 -27.71 7.49
C THR A 299 -8.35 -27.61 7.78
N ASP A 300 -8.76 -26.61 8.56
CA ASP A 300 -10.17 -26.25 8.73
C ASP A 300 -10.47 -24.92 7.99
N PRO A 301 -11.17 -24.96 6.84
CA PRO A 301 -11.38 -23.79 5.97
C PRO A 301 -12.62 -22.96 6.36
N ASP A 302 -13.04 -23.01 7.63
CA ASP A 302 -14.25 -22.35 8.17
C ASP A 302 -13.97 -21.82 9.60
N LEU A 303 -12.77 -21.27 9.82
CA LEU A 303 -12.48 -20.45 11.00
C LEU A 303 -13.22 -19.10 10.88
N ALA A 304 -13.62 -18.55 12.03
CA ALA A 304 -14.40 -17.32 12.07
C ALA A 304 -13.59 -16.13 11.57
N THR A 305 -14.27 -15.12 11.01
CA THR A 305 -13.64 -13.83 10.71
C THR A 305 -13.30 -13.13 12.02
N GLY A 306 -12.03 -13.15 12.40
CA GLY A 306 -11.55 -12.38 13.54
C GLY A 306 -11.55 -10.89 13.22
N THR A 307 -11.25 -10.07 14.23
CA THR A 307 -11.01 -8.63 14.02
C THR A 307 -9.51 -8.43 13.82
N PRO A 308 -9.02 -7.91 12.68
CA PRO A 308 -7.60 -7.63 12.54
C PRO A 308 -7.16 -6.59 13.58
N VAL A 309 -6.10 -6.91 14.31
CA VAL A 309 -5.52 -6.05 15.37
C VAL A 309 -4.01 -5.82 15.20
N LEU A 310 -3.35 -6.63 14.37
CA LEU A 310 -2.04 -6.30 13.77
C LEU A 310 -2.15 -6.52 12.25
N ASP A 311 -1.64 -5.57 11.49
CA ASP A 311 -1.79 -5.42 10.03
C ASP A 311 -0.48 -4.91 9.39
N ASP A 312 -0.49 -4.63 8.10
CA ASP A 312 0.68 -4.08 7.38
C ASP A 312 1.02 -2.63 7.76
N GLU A 313 0.07 -1.85 8.30
CA GLU A 313 0.34 -0.49 8.83
C GLU A 313 0.83 -0.50 10.30
N THR A 314 0.88 -1.66 10.94
CA THR A 314 1.31 -1.81 12.34
C THR A 314 2.78 -1.47 12.50
N VAL A 315 3.05 -0.42 13.28
CA VAL A 315 4.43 0.07 13.51
C VAL A 315 5.15 -0.78 14.56
N TRP A 316 6.26 -1.38 14.15
CA TRP A 316 7.22 -2.11 14.97
C TRP A 316 8.43 -1.24 15.29
N SER A 317 8.85 -1.23 16.55
CA SER A 317 10.22 -0.86 16.92
C SER A 317 11.15 -1.98 16.48
N TYR A 318 12.26 -1.69 15.78
CA TYR A 318 13.20 -2.73 15.32
C TYR A 318 14.68 -2.36 15.51
N SER A 319 15.54 -3.36 15.67
CA SER A 319 16.98 -3.19 15.85
C SER A 319 17.78 -4.24 15.08
N VAL A 320 18.63 -3.77 14.18
CA VAL A 320 19.48 -4.61 13.31
C VAL A 320 20.94 -4.18 13.47
N VAL A 321 21.48 -4.36 14.69
CA VAL A 321 22.84 -3.90 15.07
C VAL A 321 23.82 -5.03 15.42
N GLY A 322 23.36 -6.28 15.56
CA GLY A 322 24.20 -7.48 15.73
C GLY A 322 24.68 -7.80 17.15
N ASP A 323 24.76 -6.80 18.03
CA ASP A 323 24.76 -7.03 19.47
C ASP A 323 23.34 -7.42 19.94
N ALA A 324 23.25 -8.23 20.99
CA ALA A 324 21.96 -8.59 21.60
C ALA A 324 21.41 -7.41 22.42
N PRO A 325 20.07 -7.20 22.45
CA PRO A 325 19.43 -6.38 23.47
C PRO A 325 19.73 -6.88 24.90
N PRO A 326 19.47 -6.07 25.94
CA PRO A 326 19.40 -6.53 27.34
C PRO A 326 18.41 -7.68 27.50
N GLU A 327 18.61 -8.58 28.48
CA GLU A 327 17.78 -9.77 28.68
C GLU A 327 16.28 -9.42 28.85
N GLU A 328 15.97 -8.23 29.36
CA GLU A 328 14.62 -7.73 29.62
C GLU A 328 13.88 -7.16 28.38
N TRP A 329 14.43 -7.28 27.15
CA TRP A 329 13.87 -6.63 25.96
C TRP A 329 12.49 -7.15 25.52
N THR A 330 12.19 -8.41 25.84
CA THR A 330 10.90 -9.06 25.57
C THR A 330 9.81 -8.70 26.59
N GLU A 331 10.16 -8.00 27.68
CA GLU A 331 9.24 -7.64 28.76
C GLU A 331 8.51 -6.31 28.51
N ALA A 332 7.43 -6.11 29.28
CA ALA A 332 6.70 -4.85 29.41
C ALA A 332 7.59 -3.75 30.06
N GLY A 333 7.45 -2.51 29.59
CA GLY A 333 8.23 -1.37 30.10
C GLY A 333 9.72 -1.31 29.71
N PHE A 334 10.21 -2.15 28.78
CA PHE A 334 11.50 -1.93 28.12
C PHE A 334 11.49 -0.63 27.28
N ASP A 335 12.59 0.14 27.33
CA ASP A 335 12.74 1.41 26.62
C ASP A 335 13.43 1.19 25.26
N ASP A 336 12.62 1.02 24.22
CA ASP A 336 13.04 0.87 22.83
C ASP A 336 13.08 2.21 22.06
N ALA A 337 13.01 3.37 22.72
CA ALA A 337 12.99 4.69 22.07
C ALA A 337 14.31 5.07 21.35
N SER A 338 15.30 4.18 21.30
CA SER A 338 16.51 4.28 20.48
C SER A 338 16.59 3.24 19.35
N TRP A 339 15.53 2.45 19.15
CA TRP A 339 15.39 1.52 18.03
C TRP A 339 14.87 2.30 16.81
N GLU A 340 14.98 1.71 15.62
CA GLU A 340 14.35 2.25 14.42
C GLU A 340 12.87 1.84 14.39
N THR A 341 12.04 2.44 13.51
CA THR A 341 10.60 2.15 13.45
C THR A 341 10.17 1.83 12.02
N GLY A 342 9.48 0.71 11.83
CA GLY A 342 9.05 0.20 10.53
C GLY A 342 7.64 -0.39 10.56
N HIS A 343 7.09 -0.67 9.39
CA HIS A 343 5.78 -1.28 9.15
C HIS A 343 5.87 -2.17 7.89
N GLY A 344 4.83 -2.95 7.63
CA GLY A 344 4.75 -3.91 6.52
C GLY A 344 5.83 -4.98 6.61
N VAL A 345 6.37 -5.38 5.45
CA VAL A 345 7.54 -6.26 5.40
C VAL A 345 8.81 -5.44 5.69
N ILE A 346 9.48 -5.78 6.80
CA ILE A 346 10.71 -5.11 7.26
C ILE A 346 11.92 -6.01 6.95
N GLY A 347 12.89 -5.54 6.15
CA GLY A 347 14.05 -6.36 5.79
C GLY A 347 14.89 -5.92 4.59
N TRP A 348 15.56 -6.87 3.93
CA TRP A 348 16.25 -6.69 2.64
C TRP A 348 16.09 -7.91 1.70
N GLY A 349 16.40 -7.70 0.41
CA GLY A 349 16.54 -8.76 -0.60
C GLY A 349 15.29 -9.17 -1.39
N TYR A 350 14.09 -8.89 -0.87
CA TYR A 350 12.82 -9.14 -1.55
C TYR A 350 12.26 -7.88 -2.26
N PRO A 351 11.44 -8.04 -3.31
CA PRO A 351 10.84 -6.91 -4.04
C PRO A 351 9.61 -6.31 -3.33
N ASP A 352 9.07 -7.02 -2.35
CA ASP A 352 7.90 -6.67 -1.55
C ASP A 352 8.28 -6.29 -0.12
N ILE A 353 9.20 -5.33 -0.01
CA ILE A 353 9.71 -4.80 1.27
C ILE A 353 9.28 -3.35 1.42
N ASP A 354 8.51 -3.09 2.47
CA ASP A 354 7.85 -1.81 2.72
C ASP A 354 8.67 -0.93 3.67
N THR A 355 9.37 -1.55 4.62
CA THR A 355 10.48 -0.92 5.35
C THR A 355 11.82 -1.58 4.98
N PRO A 356 12.56 -1.05 3.99
CA PRO A 356 13.91 -1.49 3.70
C PRO A 356 14.84 -1.19 4.87
N VAL A 357 15.43 -2.24 5.45
CA VAL A 357 16.61 -2.14 6.32
C VAL A 357 17.85 -2.00 5.42
N ASP A 358 17.82 -0.97 4.57
CA ASP A 358 18.90 -0.61 3.65
C ASP A 358 19.70 0.57 4.21
N ASP A 359 20.98 0.31 4.41
CA ASP A 359 22.02 1.26 4.80
C ASP A 359 23.34 0.68 4.26
N GLU A 360 24.34 1.52 4.00
CA GLU A 360 25.54 1.18 3.20
C GLU A 360 26.55 0.22 3.90
N ARG A 361 26.04 -0.56 4.86
CA ARG A 361 26.72 -1.54 5.73
C ARG A 361 27.10 -2.81 4.97
N SER A 362 28.40 -2.94 4.66
CA SER A 362 28.97 -4.25 4.37
C SER A 362 29.04 -5.11 5.64
N GLY A 363 28.30 -6.22 5.66
CA GLY A 363 28.21 -7.13 6.81
C GLY A 363 27.03 -6.80 7.75
N LEU A 364 25.80 -6.94 7.24
CA LEU A 364 24.59 -6.97 8.07
C LEU A 364 24.65 -8.15 9.07
N PRO A 365 24.05 -8.03 10.25
CA PRO A 365 24.06 -9.07 11.27
C PRO A 365 23.21 -10.28 10.87
N VAL A 366 23.49 -11.42 11.49
CA VAL A 366 22.63 -12.62 11.36
C VAL A 366 21.26 -12.37 11.96
N THR A 367 21.19 -11.70 13.11
CA THR A 367 19.96 -11.57 13.91
C THR A 367 19.44 -10.14 13.93
N SER A 368 18.13 -10.00 13.77
CA SER A 368 17.34 -8.77 13.93
C SER A 368 16.33 -8.95 15.05
N TYR A 369 15.86 -7.83 15.62
CA TYR A 369 14.91 -7.80 16.74
C TYR A 369 13.78 -6.83 16.46
N TYR A 370 12.56 -7.19 16.86
CA TYR A 370 11.33 -6.42 16.65
C TYR A 370 10.48 -6.41 17.93
N ARG A 371 9.85 -5.28 18.27
CA ARG A 371 8.86 -5.15 19.35
C ARG A 371 7.62 -4.40 18.87
N HIS A 372 6.46 -4.83 19.34
CA HIS A 372 5.22 -4.06 19.32
C HIS A 372 4.53 -4.16 20.68
N THR A 373 3.83 -3.09 21.08
CA THR A 373 3.10 -3.02 22.35
C THR A 373 1.63 -2.77 22.08
N MET A 374 0.79 -3.77 22.37
CA MET A 374 -0.66 -3.75 22.16
C MET A 374 -1.40 -3.64 23.50
N ASN A 375 -2.65 -3.17 23.48
CA ASN A 375 -3.48 -3.06 24.69
C ASN A 375 -4.77 -3.88 24.55
N VAL A 376 -4.93 -4.92 25.35
CA VAL A 376 -6.18 -5.70 25.46
C VAL A 376 -7.15 -5.00 26.42
N GLU A 377 -8.40 -4.78 26.00
CA GLU A 377 -9.42 -4.14 26.85
C GLU A 377 -10.09 -5.12 27.84
N ASP A 378 -10.40 -6.36 27.43
CA ASP A 378 -11.02 -7.38 28.29
C ASP A 378 -10.64 -8.81 27.84
N VAL A 379 -9.83 -9.51 28.64
CA VAL A 379 -9.42 -10.91 28.38
C VAL A 379 -10.52 -11.94 28.62
N ASP A 380 -11.63 -11.58 29.30
CA ASP A 380 -12.80 -12.44 29.41
C ASP A 380 -13.61 -12.47 28.08
N GLU A 381 -13.47 -11.47 27.19
CA GLU A 381 -14.04 -11.50 25.83
C GLU A 381 -13.19 -12.28 24.81
N LEU A 382 -11.87 -12.38 24.98
CA LEU A 382 -10.94 -12.99 24.00
C LEU A 382 -10.97 -14.52 23.98
N ALA A 383 -11.30 -15.13 22.85
CA ALA A 383 -11.09 -16.57 22.62
C ALA A 383 -9.60 -16.86 22.34
N SER A 384 -9.04 -16.22 21.32
CA SER A 384 -7.63 -16.28 20.92
C SER A 384 -7.19 -15.00 20.19
N LEU A 385 -5.88 -14.86 20.05
CA LEU A 385 -5.22 -13.95 19.11
C LEU A 385 -4.39 -14.80 18.14
N ASP A 386 -4.80 -14.84 16.88
CA ASP A 386 -4.23 -15.74 15.87
C ASP A 386 -3.19 -14.99 15.05
N LEU A 387 -1.90 -15.26 15.27
CA LEU A 387 -0.80 -14.63 14.55
C LEU A 387 -0.52 -15.35 13.23
N THR A 388 -0.24 -14.60 12.17
CA THR A 388 0.31 -15.08 10.89
C THR A 388 1.65 -14.40 10.64
N ALA A 389 2.76 -15.11 10.86
CA ALA A 389 4.11 -14.59 10.74
C ALA A 389 4.83 -15.08 9.46
N ARG A 390 5.49 -14.17 8.75
CA ARG A 390 6.23 -14.43 7.52
C ARG A 390 7.71 -14.05 7.69
N ALA A 391 8.60 -15.01 7.51
CA ALA A 391 10.06 -14.80 7.51
C ALA A 391 10.77 -15.81 6.58
N ASP A 392 11.85 -15.40 5.94
CA ASP A 392 12.69 -16.26 5.07
C ASP A 392 13.77 -17.06 5.84
N ALA A 393 13.64 -17.04 7.16
CA ALA A 393 14.71 -17.21 8.12
C ALA A 393 14.24 -18.04 9.33
N GLY A 394 15.10 -18.18 10.34
CA GLY A 394 14.69 -18.68 11.66
C GLY A 394 13.90 -17.60 12.40
N ILE A 395 12.85 -17.96 13.15
CA ILE A 395 12.03 -17.00 13.90
C ILE A 395 11.71 -17.53 15.30
N VAL A 396 11.76 -16.63 16.29
CA VAL A 396 11.25 -16.85 17.65
C VAL A 396 10.28 -15.73 18.00
N ILE A 397 9.12 -16.08 18.54
CA ILE A 397 8.07 -15.15 18.97
C ILE A 397 7.90 -15.28 20.48
N TYR A 398 7.96 -14.14 21.16
CA TYR A 398 7.78 -13.99 22.60
C TYR A 398 6.53 -13.16 22.88
N LEU A 399 5.79 -13.54 23.92
CA LEU A 399 4.69 -12.76 24.50
C LEU A 399 5.02 -12.46 25.96
N ASN A 400 5.05 -11.17 26.34
CA ASN A 400 5.26 -10.71 27.71
C ASN A 400 6.50 -11.30 28.41
N GLY A 401 7.54 -11.67 27.65
CA GLY A 401 8.76 -12.30 28.12
C GLY A 401 8.86 -13.83 27.95
N GLU A 402 7.76 -14.54 27.67
CA GLU A 402 7.76 -16.00 27.48
C GLU A 402 7.81 -16.38 25.98
N GLU A 403 8.66 -17.35 25.63
CA GLU A 403 8.76 -17.91 24.27
C GLU A 403 7.51 -18.74 23.95
N ILE A 404 6.67 -18.26 23.03
CA ILE A 404 5.41 -18.91 22.64
C ILE A 404 5.52 -19.70 21.34
N ALA A 405 6.44 -19.33 20.43
CA ALA A 405 6.65 -20.04 19.17
C ALA A 405 8.09 -19.92 18.66
N ARG A 406 8.56 -20.98 18.00
CA ARG A 406 9.87 -21.07 17.32
C ARG A 406 9.70 -21.83 16.02
N SER A 407 10.31 -21.35 14.94
CA SER A 407 10.37 -22.05 13.64
C SER A 407 11.72 -21.89 12.96
N ASN A 408 12.07 -22.86 12.11
CA ASN A 408 13.31 -22.90 11.32
C ASN A 408 14.61 -22.68 12.15
N LEU A 409 14.63 -23.17 13.39
CA LEU A 409 15.72 -23.07 14.36
C LEU A 409 15.87 -24.39 15.14
N GLU A 410 17.08 -24.68 15.65
CA GLU A 410 17.30 -25.85 16.53
C GLU A 410 16.74 -25.64 17.95
N ASP A 411 16.40 -26.75 18.62
CA ASP A 411 16.05 -26.79 20.04
C ASP A 411 17.24 -26.37 20.92
N GLY A 412 17.06 -25.33 21.75
CA GLY A 412 18.01 -24.98 22.81
C GLY A 412 18.32 -23.49 22.94
N GLU A 413 19.46 -23.21 23.58
CA GLU A 413 20.01 -21.88 23.80
C GLU A 413 20.50 -21.27 22.48
N ILE A 414 20.00 -20.07 22.15
CA ILE A 414 20.30 -19.33 20.92
C ILE A 414 21.12 -18.07 21.21
N SER A 415 21.63 -17.43 20.16
CA SER A 415 22.48 -16.24 20.24
C SER A 415 22.41 -15.43 18.95
N THR A 416 22.97 -14.22 18.95
CA THR A 416 23.00 -13.34 17.76
C THR A 416 23.72 -13.91 16.53
N SER A 417 24.37 -15.07 16.67
CA SER A 417 25.05 -15.81 15.60
C SER A 417 24.46 -17.20 15.31
N THR A 418 23.34 -17.57 15.95
CA THR A 418 22.54 -18.74 15.57
C THR A 418 21.92 -18.50 14.20
N LEU A 419 22.04 -19.49 13.31
CA LEU A 419 21.51 -19.44 11.94
C LEU A 419 20.20 -20.21 11.82
N ALA A 420 19.38 -19.85 10.83
CA ALA A 420 18.26 -20.69 10.40
C ALA A 420 18.72 -22.10 10.00
N THR A 421 17.85 -23.10 10.17
CA THR A 421 18.14 -24.48 9.74
C THR A 421 18.03 -24.68 8.23
N GLU A 422 17.16 -23.93 7.55
CA GLU A 422 16.86 -24.01 6.11
C GLU A 422 16.69 -22.61 5.49
N ASP A 423 16.78 -22.55 4.16
CA ASP A 423 16.68 -21.34 3.32
C ASP A 423 15.27 -21.25 2.73
N VAL A 424 14.43 -20.33 3.24
CA VAL A 424 13.01 -20.24 2.90
C VAL A 424 12.78 -19.12 1.89
N ALA A 425 12.94 -19.44 0.60
CA ALA A 425 12.76 -18.46 -0.48
C ALA A 425 11.29 -18.04 -0.64
N LEU A 426 10.90 -16.94 0.00
CA LEU A 426 9.53 -16.40 -0.03
C LEU A 426 9.21 -15.78 -1.40
N ALA A 427 8.28 -16.37 -2.15
CA ALA A 427 7.69 -15.68 -3.29
C ALA A 427 6.60 -14.68 -2.81
N PRO A 428 6.44 -13.51 -3.45
CA PRO A 428 5.36 -12.58 -3.10
C PRO A 428 3.98 -13.24 -3.32
N GLY A 429 3.18 -13.34 -2.26
CA GLY A 429 1.88 -14.04 -2.26
C GLY A 429 1.97 -15.57 -2.11
N ASP A 430 3.06 -16.10 -1.54
CA ASP A 430 3.21 -17.52 -1.18
C ASP A 430 2.94 -17.73 0.33
N ASP A 431 1.65 -17.79 0.69
CA ASP A 431 1.19 -17.92 2.07
C ASP A 431 1.40 -19.34 2.65
N ASP A 432 1.71 -20.33 1.82
CA ASP A 432 1.94 -21.74 2.23
C ASP A 432 3.17 -21.89 3.16
N GLN A 433 4.00 -20.84 3.31
CA GLN A 433 5.18 -20.81 4.19
C GLN A 433 4.99 -20.01 5.49
N ASN A 434 3.82 -19.42 5.74
CA ASN A 434 3.58 -18.60 6.93
C ASN A 434 3.50 -19.46 8.22
N LEU A 435 4.12 -18.99 9.30
CA LEU A 435 4.00 -19.56 10.64
C LEU A 435 2.71 -19.06 11.30
N LEU A 436 1.76 -19.95 11.53
CA LEU A 436 0.52 -19.67 12.26
C LEU A 436 0.69 -19.97 13.75
N VAL A 437 0.25 -19.06 14.62
CA VAL A 437 0.32 -19.21 16.09
C VAL A 437 -0.98 -18.75 16.74
N GLU A 438 -1.79 -19.68 17.22
CA GLU A 438 -2.95 -19.41 18.09
C GLU A 438 -2.44 -19.07 19.51
N ILE A 439 -2.61 -17.83 19.95
CA ILE A 439 -2.39 -17.43 21.35
C ILE A 439 -3.74 -17.53 22.09
N PRO A 440 -3.90 -18.41 23.09
CA PRO A 440 -5.12 -18.46 23.90
C PRO A 440 -5.38 -17.14 24.63
N GLY A 441 -6.65 -16.71 24.70
CA GLY A 441 -7.01 -15.45 25.36
C GLY A 441 -6.69 -15.39 26.87
N ASP A 442 -6.41 -16.52 27.52
CA ASP A 442 -5.94 -16.61 28.92
C ASP A 442 -4.40 -16.64 29.07
N ALA A 443 -3.64 -16.49 27.97
CA ALA A 443 -2.21 -16.19 27.96
C ALA A 443 -1.90 -14.68 27.85
N LEU A 444 -2.92 -13.86 27.57
CA LEU A 444 -2.83 -12.39 27.50
C LEU A 444 -3.18 -11.76 28.87
N GLU A 445 -2.64 -10.56 29.14
CA GLU A 445 -2.99 -9.76 30.32
C GLU A 445 -4.02 -8.65 29.97
N GLU A 446 -4.84 -8.21 30.93
CA GLU A 446 -5.74 -7.05 30.78
C GLU A 446 -4.90 -5.76 30.79
N GLY A 447 -4.82 -5.05 29.67
CA GLY A 447 -3.96 -3.88 29.47
C GLY A 447 -2.76 -4.15 28.54
N GLU A 448 -1.59 -3.63 28.92
CA GLU A 448 -0.36 -3.66 28.11
C GLU A 448 0.17 -5.08 27.91
N ASN A 449 0.33 -5.49 26.65
CA ASN A 449 1.00 -6.72 26.25
C ASN A 449 2.10 -6.40 25.23
N VAL A 450 3.22 -7.10 25.31
CA VAL A 450 4.36 -6.96 24.39
C VAL A 450 4.50 -8.22 23.55
N LEU A 451 4.45 -8.06 22.23
CA LEU A 451 4.97 -9.04 21.29
C LEU A 451 6.39 -8.64 20.91
N ALA A 452 7.31 -9.59 21.05
CA ALA A 452 8.72 -9.40 20.72
C ALA A 452 9.18 -10.57 19.84
N ILE A 453 9.94 -10.28 18.78
CA ILE A 453 10.35 -11.25 17.78
C ILE A 453 11.84 -11.07 17.48
N GLU A 454 12.57 -12.17 17.41
CA GLU A 454 13.92 -12.19 16.81
C GLU A 454 13.94 -13.09 15.58
N VAL A 455 14.61 -12.61 14.51
CA VAL A 455 14.70 -13.31 13.23
C VAL A 455 16.17 -13.56 12.89
N HIS A 456 16.49 -14.80 12.51
CA HIS A 456 17.84 -15.35 12.40
C HIS A 456 18.13 -15.78 10.96
N SER A 457 18.98 -15.03 10.26
CA SER A 457 19.43 -15.34 8.90
C SER A 457 19.98 -16.77 8.75
N ASN A 458 19.74 -17.41 7.61
CA ASN A 458 20.36 -18.70 7.26
C ASN A 458 21.91 -18.63 7.10
N ALA A 459 22.46 -17.43 6.88
CA ALA A 459 23.88 -17.20 6.67
C ALA A 459 24.34 -15.82 7.18
N PRO A 460 25.59 -15.66 7.66
CA PRO A 460 26.17 -14.36 8.05
C PRO A 460 26.40 -13.34 6.92
N SER A 461 25.78 -13.54 5.75
CA SER A 461 25.80 -12.67 4.58
C SER A 461 24.61 -13.04 3.67
N ALA A 462 23.45 -13.31 4.27
CA ALA A 462 22.24 -13.68 3.54
C ALA A 462 21.82 -12.53 2.60
N THR A 463 21.50 -12.87 1.34
CA THR A 463 21.11 -11.90 0.31
C THR A 463 19.69 -11.37 0.49
N SER A 464 18.90 -12.06 1.30
CA SER A 464 17.61 -11.64 1.82
C SER A 464 17.56 -11.85 3.33
N HIS A 465 16.66 -11.13 3.96
CA HIS A 465 16.22 -11.31 5.34
C HIS A 465 14.94 -10.50 5.49
N SER A 466 13.81 -11.09 5.86
CA SER A 466 12.57 -10.32 6.04
C SER A 466 11.69 -10.83 7.19
N PHE A 467 10.91 -9.90 7.73
CA PHE A 467 9.92 -10.11 8.76
C PHE A 467 8.63 -9.37 8.41
N ALA A 468 7.49 -10.04 8.53
CA ALA A 468 6.18 -9.43 8.68
C ALA A 468 5.32 -10.29 9.62
N ILE A 469 4.34 -9.68 10.29
CA ILE A 469 3.36 -10.41 11.08
C ILE A 469 2.03 -9.66 11.10
N THR A 470 0.93 -10.39 10.93
CA THR A 470 -0.43 -9.90 11.14
C THR A 470 -1.10 -10.72 12.25
N ALA A 471 -2.21 -10.22 12.79
CA ALA A 471 -2.95 -10.91 13.84
C ALA A 471 -4.45 -10.62 13.81
N GLU A 472 -5.26 -11.66 13.98
CA GLU A 472 -6.71 -11.55 14.12
C GLU A 472 -7.18 -11.91 15.55
N GLU A 473 -8.05 -11.07 16.10
CA GLU A 473 -8.65 -11.20 17.42
C GLU A 473 -9.99 -11.96 17.34
N ASN A 474 -10.06 -13.14 17.96
CA ASN A 474 -11.28 -13.95 18.05
C ASN A 474 -11.99 -13.70 19.39
N ARG A 475 -13.31 -13.41 19.39
CA ARG A 475 -14.12 -13.22 20.61
C ARG A 475 -15.03 -14.43 20.94
N ARG A 476 -15.40 -14.55 22.22
CA ARG A 476 -16.18 -15.67 22.81
C ARG A 476 -17.71 -15.55 22.70
#